data_AF-A0A2S5KNK0-F1
#
_entry.id   AF-A0A2S5KNK0-F1
#
_cell.length_a   1.000
_cell.length_b   1.000
_cell.length_c   1.000
_cell.angle_alpha   90.00
_cell.angle_beta   90.00
_cell.angle_gamma   90.00
#
_symmetry.space_group_name_H-M   'P 1'
#
loop_
_entity.id
_entity.type
_entity.pdbx_description
1 polymer ?
#
loop_
_entity_poly.entity_id
_entity_poly.type
_entity_poly.pdbx_seq_one_letter_code
_entity_poly.pdbx_strand_id
1 'polypeptide(L)'
;MQIRISNLDDAKLSPAVRERLVQKLIQHSGLDQQVHDLHIVMNKSGRKECIEAHIHLSDQGDFFAKAEGDNLYVAIDELGDKVRKQVERYRARFQPRRGAGMKRAAEATVS
;
A
#
# COMPACT_ATOMS: atom_id res chain seq x y z
N MET A 1 -7.51 -5.18 -13.42
CA MET A 1 -6.20 -4.67 -12.94
C MET A 1 -5.32 -4.33 -14.15
N GLN A 2 -5.10 -3.04 -14.39
CA GLN A 2 -4.13 -2.54 -15.36
C GLN A 2 -2.88 -2.09 -14.61
N ILE A 3 -1.69 -2.48 -15.08
CA ILE A 3 -0.41 -2.07 -14.47
C ILE A 3 0.33 -1.19 -15.48
N ARG A 4 0.62 0.04 -15.08
CA ARG A 4 1.40 1.02 -15.84
C ARG A 4 2.68 1.30 -15.06
N ILE A 5 3.82 1.02 -15.68
CA ILE A 5 5.13 1.31 -15.08
C ILE A 5 5.83 2.30 -15.99
N SER A 6 6.07 3.50 -15.47
CA SER A 6 6.84 4.55 -16.11
C SER A 6 8.21 4.60 -15.44
N ASN A 7 9.27 4.44 -16.22
CA ASN A 7 10.64 4.62 -15.75
C ASN A 7 11.31 5.69 -16.61
N LEU A 8 12.13 6.53 -15.99
CA LEU A 8 12.98 7.47 -16.73
C LEU A 8 14.09 6.76 -17.52
N ASP A 9 14.54 5.60 -17.02
CA ASP A 9 15.57 4.73 -17.58
C ASP A 9 14.96 3.34 -17.92
N ASP A 10 14.30 3.21 -19.07
CA ASP A 10 13.68 1.95 -19.55
C ASP A 10 14.60 0.71 -19.49
N ALA A 11 15.92 0.91 -19.58
CA ALA A 11 16.92 -0.16 -19.59
C ALA A 11 17.05 -0.95 -18.28
N LYS A 12 16.54 -0.46 -17.15
CA LYS A 12 16.68 -1.13 -15.83
C LYS A 12 15.49 -2.02 -15.44
N LEU A 13 14.42 -2.02 -16.24
CA LEU A 13 13.17 -2.71 -15.90
C LEU A 13 13.17 -4.18 -16.32
N SER A 14 13.98 -4.99 -15.65
CA SER A 14 13.91 -6.44 -15.79
C SER A 14 12.52 -6.98 -15.39
N PRO A 15 12.00 -8.05 -16.04
CA PRO A 15 10.77 -8.72 -15.63
C PRO A 15 10.75 -9.07 -14.13
N ALA A 16 11.89 -9.46 -13.56
CA ALA A 16 12.02 -9.78 -12.14
C ALA A 16 11.75 -8.58 -11.22
N VAL A 17 12.11 -7.37 -11.65
CA VAL A 17 11.83 -6.14 -10.90
C VAL A 17 10.33 -5.84 -10.90
N ARG A 18 9.68 -6.01 -12.06
CA ARG A 18 8.22 -5.81 -12.20
C ARG A 18 7.45 -6.76 -11.29
N GLU A 19 7.81 -8.04 -11.33
CA GLU A 19 7.15 -9.05 -10.50
C GLU A 19 7.34 -8.77 -9.01
N ARG A 20 8.56 -8.38 -8.59
CA ARG A 20 8.83 -8.02 -7.20
C ARG A 20 8.06 -6.79 -6.73
N LEU A 21 7.94 -5.76 -7.56
CA LEU A 21 7.10 -4.59 -7.28
C LEU A 21 5.64 -5.00 -7.06
N VAL A 22 5.07 -5.78 -7.98
CA VAL A 22 3.69 -6.24 -7.91
C VAL A 22 3.45 -7.11 -6.66
N GLN A 23 4.34 -8.05 -6.36
CA GLN A 23 4.20 -8.87 -5.16
C GLN A 23 4.23 -8.03 -3.87
N LYS A 24 5.19 -7.12 -3.75
CA LYS A 24 5.36 -6.29 -2.54
C LYS A 24 4.25 -5.27 -2.36
N LEU A 25 3.74 -4.68 -3.44
CA LEU A 25 2.71 -3.63 -3.38
C LEU A 25 1.30 -4.20 -3.28
N ILE A 26 1.02 -5.30 -3.98
CA ILE A 26 -0.34 -5.82 -4.12
C ILE A 26 -0.57 -7.01 -3.16
N GLN A 27 0.23 -8.07 -3.29
CA GLN A 27 0.00 -9.30 -2.52
C GLN A 27 0.23 -9.08 -1.02
N HIS A 28 1.34 -8.44 -0.65
CA HIS A 28 1.67 -8.18 0.76
C HIS A 28 0.78 -7.13 1.42
N SER A 29 0.11 -6.28 0.63
CA SER A 29 -0.87 -5.30 1.13
C SER A 29 -2.29 -5.86 1.21
N GLY A 30 -2.52 -7.06 0.66
CA GLY A 30 -3.84 -7.69 0.57
C GLY A 30 -4.82 -6.90 -0.31
N LEU A 31 -4.32 -6.19 -1.32
CA LEU A 31 -5.13 -5.40 -2.26
C LEU A 31 -5.44 -6.16 -3.57
N ASP A 32 -5.00 -7.41 -3.69
CA ASP A 32 -5.00 -8.22 -4.91
C ASP A 32 -6.34 -8.32 -5.63
N GLN A 33 -7.46 -8.33 -4.90
CA GLN A 33 -8.79 -8.43 -5.50
C GLN A 33 -9.41 -7.07 -5.88
N GLN A 34 -8.82 -5.96 -5.44
CA GLN A 34 -9.48 -4.64 -5.48
C GLN A 34 -8.76 -3.60 -6.35
N VAL A 35 -7.53 -3.89 -6.81
CA VAL A 35 -6.75 -2.96 -7.64
C VAL A 35 -7.32 -2.89 -9.06
N HIS A 36 -7.79 -1.70 -9.43
CA HIS A 36 -8.22 -1.41 -10.80
C HIS A 36 -7.03 -0.97 -11.66
N ASP A 37 -6.27 0.01 -11.18
CA ASP A 37 -5.10 0.57 -11.86
C ASP A 37 -3.93 0.74 -10.87
N LEU A 38 -2.74 0.36 -11.32
CA LEU A 38 -1.50 0.55 -10.59
C LEU A 38 -0.54 1.33 -11.49
N HIS A 39 -0.23 2.56 -11.12
CA HIS A 39 0.77 3.38 -11.78
C HIS A 39 2.01 3.49 -10.89
N ILE A 40 3.14 2.98 -11.39
CA ILE A 40 4.43 3.07 -10.72
C ILE A 40 5.33 3.99 -11.53
N VAL A 41 5.93 4.97 -10.86
CA VAL A 41 6.94 5.85 -11.43
C VAL A 41 8.27 5.60 -10.72
N MET A 42 9.32 5.32 -11.48
CA MET A 42 10.68 5.18 -10.96
C MET A 42 11.55 6.32 -11.45
N ASN A 43 12.29 6.91 -10.53
CA ASN A 43 13.21 8.01 -10.76
C ASN A 43 14.45 7.86 -9.88
N LYS A 44 15.47 8.68 -10.08
CA LYS A 44 16.63 8.77 -9.20
C LYS A 44 16.76 10.17 -8.64
N SER A 45 16.98 10.26 -7.34
CA SER A 45 17.34 11.50 -6.65
C SER A 45 18.81 11.42 -6.24
N GLY A 46 19.68 11.96 -7.10
CA GLY A 46 21.13 11.87 -6.92
C GLY A 46 21.62 10.42 -6.98
N ARG A 47 22.06 9.89 -5.82
CA ARG A 47 22.53 8.49 -5.68
C ARG A 47 21.46 7.52 -5.21
N LYS A 48 20.27 8.01 -4.84
CA LYS A 48 19.18 7.19 -4.33
C LYS A 48 18.18 6.86 -5.41
N GLU A 49 17.61 5.67 -5.32
CA GLU A 49 16.53 5.22 -6.18
C GLU A 49 15.20 5.65 -5.52
N CYS A 50 14.36 6.34 -6.28
CA CYS A 50 13.09 6.88 -5.82
C CYS A 50 11.96 6.19 -6.58
N ILE A 51 10.99 5.67 -5.83
CA ILE A 51 9.85 4.97 -6.41
C ILE A 51 8.58 5.58 -5.85
N GLU A 52 7.65 5.88 -6.75
CA GLU A 52 6.34 6.40 -6.48
C GLU A 52 5.31 5.41 -7.00
N ALA A 53 4.27 5.12 -6.21
CA ALA A 53 3.17 4.27 -6.61
C ALA A 53 1.84 4.98 -6.33
N HIS A 54 1.00 4.99 -7.35
CA HIS A 54 -0.40 5.36 -7.32
C HIS A 54 -1.23 4.10 -7.54
N ILE A 55 -2.07 3.76 -6.56
CA ILE A 55 -2.91 2.57 -6.59
C ILE A 55 -4.36 3.03 -6.53
N HIS A 56 -5.09 2.79 -7.61
CA HIS A 56 -6.51 3.08 -7.71
C HIS A 56 -7.31 1.80 -7.41
N LEU A 57 -8.12 1.83 -6.35
CA LEU A 57 -9.04 0.74 -6.02
C LEU A 57 -10.45 1.09 -6.51
N SER A 58 -11.16 0.10 -7.06
CA SER A 58 -12.49 0.31 -7.67
C SER A 58 -13.51 0.94 -6.73
N ASP A 59 -13.51 0.52 -5.45
CA ASP A 59 -14.57 0.86 -4.50
C ASP A 59 -14.06 1.55 -3.22
N GLN A 60 -12.74 1.71 -3.07
CA GLN A 60 -12.09 2.05 -1.79
C GLN A 60 -11.19 3.30 -1.85
N GLY A 61 -11.05 3.93 -3.01
CA GLY A 61 -10.29 5.16 -3.19
C GLY A 61 -8.84 4.95 -3.61
N ASP A 62 -8.08 6.04 -3.58
CA ASP A 62 -6.71 6.13 -4.08
C ASP A 62 -5.67 6.04 -2.97
N PHE A 63 -4.64 5.23 -3.20
CA PHE A 63 -3.46 5.18 -2.36
C PHE A 63 -2.26 5.75 -3.10
N PHE A 64 -1.54 6.63 -2.43
CA PHE A 64 -0.30 7.21 -2.93
C PHE A 64 0.83 6.94 -1.95
N ALA A 65 1.90 6.35 -2.43
CA ALA A 65 3.11 6.14 -1.65
C ALA A 65 4.36 6.54 -2.45
N LYS A 66 5.33 7.11 -1.74
CA LYS A 66 6.65 7.42 -2.25
C LYS A 66 7.72 6.92 -1.30
N ALA A 67 8.76 6.29 -1.83
CA ALA A 67 9.91 5.83 -1.06
C ALA A 67 11.22 6.10 -1.80
N GLU A 68 12.30 6.19 -1.03
CA GLU A 68 13.64 6.42 -1.53
C GLU A 68 14.58 5.46 -0.82
N GLY A 69 15.45 4.79 -1.57
CA GLY A 69 16.39 3.82 -1.01
C GLY A 69 17.77 3.97 -1.62
N ASP A 70 18.78 3.47 -0.90
CA ASP A 70 20.16 3.44 -1.41
C ASP A 70 20.30 2.51 -2.64
N ASN A 71 19.35 1.60 -2.83
CA ASN A 71 19.19 0.83 -4.05
C ASN A 71 17.70 0.56 -4.32
N LEU A 72 17.43 0.03 -5.51
CA LEU A 72 16.09 -0.25 -5.99
C LEU A 72 15.30 -1.17 -5.05
N TYR A 73 15.93 -2.22 -4.52
CA TYR A 73 15.25 -3.21 -3.68
C TYR A 73 14.86 -2.63 -2.32
N VAL A 74 15.72 -1.80 -1.73
CA VAL A 74 15.43 -1.06 -0.49
C VAL A 74 14.25 -0.12 -0.72
N ALA A 75 14.25 0.63 -1.83
CA ALA A 75 13.15 1.53 -2.17
C ALA A 75 11.82 0.77 -2.39
N ILE A 76 11.84 -0.41 -3.02
CA ILE A 76 10.67 -1.28 -3.20
C ILE A 76 10.11 -1.74 -1.85
N ASP A 77 10.99 -2.21 -0.96
CA ASP A 77 10.58 -2.72 0.35
C ASP A 77 9.97 -1.60 1.21
N GLU A 78 10.59 -0.41 1.23
CA GLU A 78 10.03 0.76 1.92
C GLU A 78 8.69 1.22 1.33
N LEU A 79 8.54 1.16 0.02
CA LEU A 79 7.29 1.53 -0.66
C LEU A 79 6.16 0.57 -0.26
N GLY A 80 6.42 -0.74 -0.29
CA GLY A 80 5.46 -1.75 0.13
C GLY A 80 5.03 -1.58 1.60
N ASP A 81 5.97 -1.27 2.48
CA ASP A 81 5.67 -0.98 3.90
C ASP A 81 4.77 0.25 4.08
N LYS A 82 4.99 1.31 3.28
CA LYS A 82 4.15 2.52 3.31
C LYS A 82 2.73 2.23 2.81
N VAL A 83 2.60 1.51 1.70
CA VAL A 83 1.29 1.11 1.16
C VAL A 83 0.55 0.26 2.20
N ARG A 84 1.18 -0.78 2.74
CA ARG A 84 0.57 -1.65 3.75
C ARG A 84 0.03 -0.85 4.94
N LYS A 85 0.84 0.05 5.52
CA LYS A 85 0.42 0.91 6.64
C LYS A 85 -0.77 1.80 6.29
N GLN A 86 -0.84 2.33 5.06
CA GLN A 86 -1.98 3.13 4.62
C GLN A 86 -3.25 2.28 4.50
N VAL A 87 -3.13 1.08 3.90
CA VAL A 87 -4.24 0.13 3.77
C VAL A 87 -4.76 -0.30 5.14
N GLU A 88 -3.88 -0.63 6.08
CA GLU A 88 -4.25 -0.98 7.45
C GLU A 88 -5.00 0.16 8.15
N ARG A 89 -4.50 1.40 8.04
CA ARG A 89 -5.16 2.59 8.61
C ARG A 89 -6.52 2.85 7.98
N TYR A 90 -6.63 2.66 6.68
CA TYR A 90 -7.89 2.78 5.95
C TYR A 90 -8.88 1.73 6.44
N ARG A 91 -8.49 0.44 6.41
CA ARG A 91 -9.33 -0.67 6.90
C ARG A 91 -9.77 -0.48 8.35
N ALA A 92 -8.89 0.00 9.22
CA ALA A 92 -9.24 0.29 10.62
C ALA A 92 -10.27 1.41 10.79
N ARG A 93 -10.36 2.36 9.84
CA ARG A 93 -11.39 3.43 9.84
C ARG A 93 -12.74 2.95 9.31
N PHE A 94 -12.73 2.09 8.29
CA PHE A 94 -13.95 1.61 7.62
C PHE A 94 -14.48 0.29 8.19
N GLN A 95 -13.69 -0.42 8.98
CA GLN A 95 -14.20 -1.57 9.73
C GLN A 95 -15.07 -1.03 10.87
N PRO A 96 -16.39 -1.29 10.86
CA PRO A 96 -17.23 -0.91 11.98
C PRO A 96 -16.66 -1.59 13.23
N ARG A 97 -16.46 -0.80 14.29
CA ARG A 97 -16.08 -1.33 15.61
C ARG A 97 -17.18 -2.28 16.09
N ARG A 98 -17.11 -3.54 15.66
CA ARG A 98 -17.85 -4.66 16.24
C ARG A 98 -17.26 -4.92 17.62
N GLY A 99 -17.58 -4.04 18.57
CA GLY A 99 -16.97 -4.03 19.90
C GLY A 99 -17.30 -2.81 20.76
N ALA A 100 -18.19 -1.92 20.35
CA ALA A 100 -18.82 -0.97 21.27
C ALA A 100 -20.19 -1.51 21.72
N GLY A 101 -20.19 -2.67 22.35
CA GLY A 101 -21.37 -3.29 22.94
C GLY A 101 -21.04 -3.84 24.33
N MET A 102 -21.71 -3.27 25.34
CA MET A 102 -21.94 -3.79 26.70
C MET A 102 -20.79 -3.71 27.72
N LYS A 103 -20.92 -2.74 28.65
CA LYS A 103 -20.95 -2.93 30.12
C LYS A 103 -21.24 -1.60 30.84
N ARG A 104 -22.51 -1.21 30.89
CA ARG A 104 -23.09 -0.41 31.99
C ARG A 104 -24.47 -0.98 32.31
N ALA A 105 -24.45 -2.20 32.83
CA ALA A 105 -25.54 -2.78 33.60
C ALA A 105 -24.86 -3.43 34.81
N ALA A 106 -24.48 -2.60 35.77
CA ALA A 106 -24.27 -3.03 37.14
C ALA A 106 -25.35 -2.32 37.94
N GLU A 107 -26.53 -2.93 37.85
CA GLU A 107 -27.56 -2.85 38.88
C GLU A 107 -26.92 -3.31 40.20
N ALA A 108 -26.90 -2.42 41.19
CA ALA A 108 -26.77 -2.80 42.58
C ALA A 108 -28.09 -2.39 43.25
N THR A 109 -29.01 -3.34 43.30
CA THR A 109 -30.24 -3.34 44.08
C THR A 109 -29.89 -3.60 45.56
N VAL A 110 -30.78 -3.15 46.46
CA VAL A 110 -30.87 -3.44 47.91
C VAL A 110 -29.99 -2.50 48.78
N SER A 111 -30.49 -1.70 49.72
CA SER A 111 -31.68 -1.81 50.57
C SER A 111 -32.16 -0.44 51.07
#